data_AF-A0A3E0KFL5-F1
#
_entry.id   AF-A0A3E0KFL5-F1
#
_cell.length_a   1.000
_cell.length_b   1.000
_cell.length_c   1.000
_cell.angle_alpha   90.00
_cell.angle_beta   90.00
_cell.angle_gamma   90.00
#
_symmetry.space_group_name_H-M   'P 1'
#
loop_
_entity.id
_entity.type
_entity.pdbx_description
1 polymer ?
#
loop_
_entity_poly.entity_id
_entity_poly.type
_entity_poly.pdbx_seq_one_letter_code
_entity_poly.pdbx_strand_id
1 'polypeptide(L)'
;MFYLQFLLGFFRSIIVVFGVTGGWVNWIMNERIWETHTSLGILIAVLALIALRRLPGVEQDGLRNMARFAPILPLVTGMLLLSDMVSAVWFIVLHLLLGLTALGLIEMASARQRRALAR
;
A
#
# COMPACT_ATOMS: atom_id res chain seq x y z
N MET A 1 -16.64 4.20 -6.64
CA MET A 1 -16.20 5.48 -7.24
C MET A 1 -15.86 6.54 -6.19
N PHE A 2 -16.61 6.66 -5.08
CA PHE A 2 -16.31 7.64 -4.01
C PHE A 2 -14.91 7.54 -3.39
N TYR A 3 -14.38 6.33 -3.19
CA TYR A 3 -13.03 6.14 -2.61
C TYR A 3 -11.90 6.67 -3.50
N LEU A 4 -12.02 6.50 -4.82
CA LEU A 4 -11.04 6.98 -5.80
C LEU A 4 -11.07 8.50 -5.94
N GLN A 5 -12.26 9.12 -5.86
CA GLN A 5 -12.41 10.57 -5.83
C GLN A 5 -11.92 11.18 -4.51
N PHE A 6 -12.11 10.49 -3.39
CA PHE A 6 -11.59 10.93 -2.09
C PHE A 6 -10.06 10.83 -2.05
N LEU A 7 -9.48 9.74 -2.56
CA LEU A 7 -8.03 9.60 -2.71
C LEU A 7 -7.45 10.66 -3.65
N LEU A 8 -8.01 10.84 -4.84
CA LEU A 8 -7.56 11.87 -5.79
C LEU A 8 -7.73 13.29 -5.24
N GLY A 9 -8.82 13.54 -4.50
CA GLY A 9 -9.06 14.81 -3.81
C GLY A 9 -8.04 15.07 -2.71
N PHE A 10 -7.73 14.06 -1.91
CA PHE A 10 -6.72 14.09 -0.84
C PHE A 10 -5.30 14.28 -1.38
N PHE A 11 -4.93 13.56 -2.45
CA PHE A 11 -3.66 13.75 -3.13
C PHE A 11 -3.54 15.15 -3.74
N ARG A 12 -4.61 15.67 -4.36
CA ARG A 12 -4.63 17.02 -4.94
C ARG A 12 -4.52 18.11 -3.87
N SER A 13 -5.20 17.98 -2.73
CA SER A 13 -5.09 18.96 -1.65
C SER A 13 -3.74 18.91 -0.93
N ILE A 14 -3.11 17.73 -0.83
CA ILE A 14 -1.72 17.61 -0.38
C ILE A 14 -0.79 18.34 -1.37
N ILE A 15 -0.90 18.09 -2.69
CA ILE A 15 -0.01 18.70 -3.67
C ILE A 15 -0.11 20.24 -3.66
N VAL A 16 -1.31 20.80 -3.53
CA VAL A 16 -1.54 22.25 -3.53
C VAL A 16 -1.06 22.92 -2.23
N VAL A 17 -1.28 22.27 -1.07
CA VAL A 17 -0.85 22.84 0.23
C VAL A 17 0.67 22.73 0.40
N PHE A 18 1.30 21.67 -0.09
CA PHE A 18 2.74 21.43 0.09
C PHE A 18 3.61 22.02 -1.03
N GLY A 19 3.06 22.27 -2.23
CA GLY A 19 3.77 22.88 -3.36
C GLY A 19 4.09 24.37 -3.24
N VAL A 20 3.35 25.12 -2.43
CA VAL A 20 3.43 26.59 -2.40
C VAL A 20 4.42 27.11 -1.34
N THR A 21 4.82 26.30 -0.35
CA THR A 21 5.53 26.77 0.86
C THR A 21 6.96 26.24 1.05
N GLY A 22 7.52 25.50 0.08
CA GLY A 22 8.78 24.78 0.30
C GLY A 22 8.64 23.58 1.26
N GLY A 23 7.39 23.19 1.57
CA GLY A 23 7.05 22.14 2.53
C GLY A 23 7.51 20.74 2.12
N TRP A 24 7.76 20.48 0.83
CA TRP A 24 8.21 19.15 0.37
C TRP A 24 9.50 18.68 1.04
N VAL A 25 10.49 19.56 1.21
CA VAL A 25 11.77 19.21 1.86
C VAL A 25 11.55 18.93 3.36
N ASN A 26 10.77 19.77 4.04
CA ASN A 26 10.44 19.60 5.45
C ASN A 26 9.50 18.41 5.73
N TRP A 27 8.69 18.00 4.75
CA TRP A 27 7.78 16.85 4.82
C TRP A 27 8.55 15.55 4.60
N ILE A 28 9.47 15.52 3.62
CA ILE A 28 10.38 14.38 3.40
C ILE A 28 11.34 14.21 4.59
N MET A 29 11.70 15.29 5.30
CA MET A 29 12.54 15.23 6.50
C MET A 29 11.73 15.05 7.80
N ASN A 30 10.41 14.90 7.72
CA ASN A 30 9.57 14.76 8.90
C ASN A 30 9.58 13.31 9.38
N GLU A 31 10.28 13.04 10.48
CA GLU A 31 10.37 11.72 11.13
C GLU A 31 8.99 11.11 11.37
N ARG A 32 8.01 11.91 11.77
CA ARG A 32 6.63 11.43 12.03
C ARG A 32 5.97 10.84 10.79
N ILE A 33 6.32 11.32 9.61
CA ILE A 33 5.78 10.81 8.34
C ILE A 33 6.38 9.46 8.00
N TRP A 34 7.68 9.29 8.23
CA TRP A 34 8.36 8.01 8.09
C TRP A 34 7.85 6.97 9.10
N GLU A 35 7.65 7.36 10.35
CA GLU A 35 7.04 6.53 11.38
C GLU A 35 5.61 6.11 11.00
N THR A 36 4.82 7.06 10.49
CA THR A 36 3.45 6.81 10.03
C THR A 36 3.44 5.86 8.83
N HIS A 37 4.30 6.10 7.83
CA HIS A 37 4.44 5.24 6.66
C HIS A 37 4.81 3.80 7.05
N THR A 38 5.78 3.65 7.96
CA THR A 38 6.22 2.35 8.48
C THR A 38 5.08 1.63 9.21
N SER A 39 4.38 2.34 10.10
CA SER A 39 3.24 1.80 10.84
C SER A 39 2.09 1.39 9.92
N LEU A 40 1.78 2.20 8.91
CA LEU A 40 0.77 1.89 7.89
C LEU A 40 1.17 0.68 7.05
N GLY A 41 2.45 0.55 6.67
CA GLY A 41 2.95 -0.62 5.93
C GLY A 41 2.72 -1.93 6.68
N ILE A 42 3.04 -1.96 7.99
CA ILE A 42 2.78 -3.10 8.87
C ILE A 42 1.28 -3.39 8.96
N LEU A 43 0.48 -2.35 9.23
CA LEU A 43 -0.97 -2.49 9.37
C LEU A 43 -1.61 -3.04 8.10
N ILE A 44 -1.25 -2.53 6.91
CA ILE A 44 -1.76 -3.00 5.62
C ILE A 44 -1.43 -4.47 5.40
N ALA A 45 -0.20 -4.90 5.71
CA ALA A 45 0.18 -6.31 5.57
C ALA A 45 -0.64 -7.22 6.49
N VAL A 46 -0.82 -6.84 7.76
CA VAL A 46 -1.65 -7.58 8.71
C VAL A 46 -3.11 -7.64 8.24
N LEU A 47 -3.68 -6.50 7.82
CA LEU A 47 -5.05 -6.44 7.33
C LEU A 47 -5.25 -7.28 6.07
N ALA A 48 -4.30 -7.29 5.13
CA ALA A 48 -4.38 -8.14 3.95
C ALA A 48 -4.39 -9.64 4.32
N LEU A 49 -3.52 -10.06 5.25
CA LEU A 49 -3.45 -11.44 5.73
C LEU A 49 -4.76 -11.91 6.38
N ILE A 50 -5.43 -11.03 7.13
CA ILE A 50 -6.68 -11.32 7.84
C ILE A 50 -7.88 -11.21 6.89
N ALA A 51 -8.03 -10.11 6.16
CA ALA A 51 -9.19 -9.81 5.32
C ALA A 51 -9.29 -10.75 4.10
N LEU A 52 -8.14 -11.14 3.53
CA LEU A 52 -8.08 -12.07 2.40
C LEU A 52 -7.86 -13.52 2.83
N ARG A 53 -8.04 -13.85 4.12
CA ARG A 53 -8.02 -15.24 4.59
C ARG A 53 -9.06 -16.09 3.85
N ARG A 54 -8.84 -17.41 3.87
CA ARG A 54 -9.81 -18.37 3.34
C ARG A 54 -11.12 -18.26 4.13
N LEU A 55 -12.22 -18.08 3.41
CA LEU A 55 -13.56 -18.00 3.97
C LEU A 55 -14.46 -19.03 3.26
N PRO A 56 -15.34 -19.73 3.99
CA PRO A 56 -16.32 -20.62 3.37
C PRO A 56 -17.25 -19.81 2.45
N GLY A 57 -17.54 -20.34 1.27
CA GLY A 57 -18.38 -19.68 0.27
C GLY A 57 -17.68 -18.59 -0.57
N VAL A 58 -16.40 -18.30 -0.33
CA VAL A 58 -15.60 -17.37 -1.15
C VAL A 58 -14.57 -18.16 -1.94
N GLU A 59 -14.61 -18.04 -3.26
CA GLU A 59 -13.64 -18.69 -4.17
C GLU A 59 -12.20 -18.32 -3.78
N GLN A 60 -11.36 -19.35 -3.60
CA GLN A 60 -9.95 -19.20 -3.23
C GLN A 60 -9.08 -19.37 -4.47
N ASP A 61 -9.05 -18.35 -5.32
CA ASP A 61 -8.26 -18.34 -6.54
C ASP A 61 -6.80 -17.92 -6.28
N GLY A 62 -5.96 -18.08 -7.31
CA GLY A 62 -4.56 -17.65 -7.26
C GLY A 62 -4.43 -16.15 -6.97
N LEU A 63 -5.31 -15.33 -7.55
CA LEU A 63 -5.33 -13.88 -7.35
C LEU A 63 -5.51 -13.49 -5.88
N ARG A 64 -6.45 -14.11 -5.17
CA ARG A 64 -6.71 -13.83 -3.75
C ARG A 64 -5.52 -14.23 -2.88
N ASN A 65 -4.90 -15.37 -3.16
CA ASN A 65 -3.68 -15.78 -2.45
C ASN A 65 -2.53 -14.80 -2.72
N MET A 66 -2.33 -14.38 -3.98
CA MET A 66 -1.33 -13.37 -4.32
C MET A 66 -1.59 -12.05 -3.59
N ALA A 67 -2.82 -11.53 -3.64
CA ALA A 67 -3.22 -10.30 -2.96
C ALA A 67 -3.04 -10.36 -1.44
N ARG A 68 -3.26 -11.54 -0.83
CA ARG A 68 -3.09 -11.76 0.61
C ARG A 68 -1.65 -11.57 1.07
N PHE A 69 -0.68 -12.05 0.29
CA PHE A 69 0.74 -12.04 0.66
C PHE A 69 1.55 -10.94 -0.01
N ALA A 70 1.02 -10.30 -1.06
CA ALA A 70 1.73 -9.27 -1.82
C ALA A 70 2.27 -8.12 -0.95
N PRO A 71 1.57 -7.60 0.09
CA PRO A 71 2.10 -6.53 0.94
C PRO A 71 3.33 -6.91 1.78
N ILE A 72 3.63 -8.21 1.93
CA ILE A 72 4.84 -8.64 2.65
C ILE A 72 6.10 -8.22 1.88
N LEU A 73 6.07 -8.27 0.55
CA LEU A 73 7.22 -7.91 -0.29
C LEU A 73 7.65 -6.44 -0.14
N PRO A 74 6.77 -5.43 -0.29
CA PRO A 74 7.12 -4.04 -0.02
C PRO A 74 7.45 -3.84 1.46
N LEU A 75 6.81 -4.53 2.41
CA LEU A 75 7.15 -4.41 3.83
C LEU A 75 8.60 -4.86 4.11
N VAL A 76 8.99 -6.04 3.64
CA VAL A 76 10.35 -6.57 3.81
C VAL A 76 11.38 -5.65 3.14
N THR A 77 11.14 -5.24 1.90
CA THR A 77 12.04 -4.31 1.21
C THR A 77 12.14 -2.95 1.90
N GLY A 78 11.04 -2.44 2.45
CA GLY A 78 11.01 -1.20 3.23
C GLY A 78 11.80 -1.31 4.54
N MET A 79 11.74 -2.45 5.23
CA MET A 79 12.54 -2.70 6.43
C MET A 79 14.04 -2.82 6.12
N LEU A 80 14.41 -3.41 4.98
CA LEU A 80 15.80 -3.47 4.53
C LEU A 80 16.37 -2.08 4.19
N LEU A 81 15.54 -1.21 3.61
CA LEU A 81 15.89 0.20 3.37
C LEU A 81 16.00 0.97 4.70
N LEU A 82 15.05 0.80 5.60
CA LEU A 82 15.00 1.50 6.91
C LEU A 82 16.18 1.15 7.83
N SER A 83 16.70 -0.08 7.72
CA SER A 83 17.84 -0.56 8.51
C SER A 83 19.20 -0.29 7.86
N ASP A 84 19.24 0.47 6.76
CA ASP A 84 20.43 0.72 5.94
C ASP A 84 21.16 -0.55 5.44
N MET A 85 20.49 -1.71 5.48
CA MET A 85 21.04 -2.97 4.95
C MET A 85 21.16 -2.92 3.42
N VAL A 86 20.32 -2.12 2.77
CA VAL A 86 20.41 -1.82 1.34
C VAL A 86 20.09 -0.34 1.13
N SER A 87 20.94 0.38 0.37
CA SER A 87 20.80 1.83 0.15
C SER A 87 20.77 2.25 -1.32
N ALA A 88 20.71 1.27 -2.24
CA ALA A 88 20.74 1.57 -3.66
C ALA A 88 19.40 2.14 -4.17
N VAL A 89 19.46 3.18 -5.00
CA VAL A 89 18.28 3.86 -5.57
C VAL A 89 17.31 2.89 -6.25
N TRP A 90 17.83 1.86 -6.94
CA TRP A 90 16.99 0.86 -7.60
C TRP A 90 16.15 0.05 -6.60
N PHE A 91 16.59 -0.10 -5.35
CA PHE A 91 15.86 -0.80 -4.30
C PHE A 91 14.66 0.01 -3.81
N ILE A 92 14.80 1.34 -3.78
CA ILE A 92 13.68 2.27 -3.52
C ILE A 92 12.64 2.14 -4.64
N VAL A 93 13.08 2.14 -5.90
CA VAL A 93 12.18 1.95 -7.05
C VAL A 93 11.47 0.59 -6.97
N LEU A 94 12.19 -0.47 -6.63
CA LEU A 94 11.62 -1.81 -6.44
C LEU A 94 10.56 -1.80 -5.34
N HIS A 95 10.84 -1.22 -4.17
CA HIS A 95 9.90 -1.08 -3.07
C HIS A 95 8.61 -0.39 -3.51
N LEU A 96 8.72 0.71 -4.26
CA LEU A 96 7.57 1.45 -4.79
C LEU A 96 6.73 0.60 -5.76
N LEU A 97 7.38 -0.09 -6.70
CA LEU A 97 6.71 -0.96 -7.67
C LEU A 97 5.98 -2.13 -6.98
N LEU A 98 6.62 -2.74 -5.99
CA LEU A 98 6.02 -3.80 -5.17
C LEU A 98 4.81 -3.26 -4.39
N GLY A 99 4.90 -2.06 -3.82
CA GLY A 99 3.80 -1.41 -3.11
C GLY A 99 2.59 -1.17 -4.00
N LEU A 100 2.79 -0.59 -5.19
CA LEU A 100 1.73 -0.35 -6.16
C LEU A 100 1.11 -1.65 -6.68
N THR A 101 1.93 -2.66 -6.93
CA THR A 101 1.46 -3.98 -7.36
C THR A 101 0.61 -4.65 -6.29
N ALA A 102 1.05 -4.60 -5.02
CA ALA A 102 0.30 -5.14 -3.89
C ALA A 102 -1.06 -4.45 -3.73
N LEU A 103 -1.11 -3.12 -3.85
CA LEU A 103 -2.36 -2.36 -3.82
C LEU A 103 -3.31 -2.80 -4.95
N GLY A 104 -2.82 -2.88 -6.19
CA GLY A 104 -3.61 -3.33 -7.33
C GLY A 104 -4.17 -4.74 -7.15
N LEU A 105 -3.36 -5.68 -6.64
CA LEU A 105 -3.80 -7.05 -6.35
C LEU A 105 -4.92 -7.08 -5.30
N ILE A 106 -4.79 -6.31 -4.21
CA ILE A 106 -5.81 -6.20 -3.16
C ILE A 106 -7.11 -5.62 -3.73
N GLU A 107 -7.03 -4.56 -4.53
CA GLU A 107 -8.21 -3.95 -5.14
C GLU A 107 -8.93 -4.91 -6.08
N MET A 108 -8.19 -5.62 -6.94
CA MET A 108 -8.74 -6.62 -7.86
C MET A 108 -9.42 -7.77 -7.11
N ALA A 109 -8.75 -8.34 -6.10
CA ALA A 109 -9.31 -9.41 -5.28
C ALA A 109 -10.57 -8.95 -4.54
N SER A 110 -10.56 -7.74 -3.97
CA SER A 110 -11.71 -7.15 -3.28
C SER A 110 -12.88 -6.87 -4.23
N ALA A 111 -12.61 -6.38 -5.44
CA ALA A 111 -13.62 -6.14 -6.46
C ALA A 111 -14.24 -7.44 -6.98
N ARG A 112 -13.45 -8.51 -7.13
CA ARG A 112 -13.96 -9.85 -7.48
C ARG A 112 -14.87 -10.38 -6.37
N GLN A 113 -14.45 -10.30 -5.11
CA GLN A 113 -15.27 -10.75 -3.98
C GLN A 113 -16.61 -10.00 -3.91
N ARG A 114 -16.61 -8.66 -4.05
CA ARG A 114 -17.85 -7.87 -4.05
C ARG A 114 -18.82 -8.29 -5.15
N ARG A 115 -18.32 -8.57 -6.36
CA ARG A 115 -19.15 -9.05 -7.48
C ARG A 115 -19.69 -10.45 -7.26
N ALA A 116 -18.95 -11.31 -6.54
CA ALA A 116 -19.41 -12.65 -6.19
C ALA A 116 -20.52 -12.62 -5.12
N LEU A 117 -20.42 -11.73 -4.12
CA LEU A 117 -21.40 -11.60 -3.04
C LEU A 117 -22.67 -10.82 -3.43
N ALA A 118 -22.63 -10.06 -4.52
CA ALA A 118 -23.80 -9.32 -5.03
C ALA A 118 -24.67 -10.15 -5.98
N ARG A 119 -24.27 -11.38 -6.28
CA ARG A 119 -25.04 -12.37 -7.04
C ARG A 119 -25.71 -13.32 -6.05
#